data_AF-W6KUK4-F1
#
_entry.id   AF-W6KUK4-F1
#
_cell.length_a   1.000
_cell.length_b   1.000
_cell.length_c   1.000
_cell.angle_alpha   90.00
_cell.angle_beta   90.00
_cell.angle_gamma   90.00
#
_symmetry.space_group_name_H-M   'P 1'
#
loop_
_entity.id
_entity.type
_entity.pdbx_description
1 polymer ?
#
loop_
_entity_poly.entity_id
_entity_poly.type
_entity_poly.pdbx_seq_one_letter_code
_entity_poly.pdbx_strand_id
1 'polypeptide(L)'
;MSHHPASFQSQLPFPASESKTMQTIFTQYLDAELSPRDGRRLTKAQSVSHPTVEEIAAALRELGFKKITILPRKSLPRSQGSIKFTMVPYGAVKVQIKEPEVEHYIKKSEFDSQTRNPVVPGLESKHEVLKRVAALIKEKGWARPVLPTLAEILASATVNQPKTKK
;
A
#
# COMPACT_ATOMS: atom_id res chain seq x y z
N MET A 1 31.84 16.87 20.59
CA MET A 1 31.71 16.21 19.27
C MET A 1 30.24 15.83 19.13
N SER A 2 29.50 16.58 18.33
CA SER A 2 28.04 16.48 18.23
C SER A 2 27.68 15.43 17.20
N HIS A 3 27.18 14.27 17.64
CA HIS A 3 26.67 13.24 16.75
C HIS A 3 25.31 13.67 16.20
N HIS A 4 25.26 14.11 14.94
CA HIS A 4 24.01 14.18 14.20
C HIS A 4 23.50 12.76 13.93
N PRO A 5 22.23 12.44 14.27
CA PRO A 5 21.64 11.18 13.84
C PRO A 5 21.45 11.21 12.33
N ALA A 6 21.88 10.13 11.66
CA ALA A 6 21.71 9.93 10.24
C ALA A 6 20.23 10.14 9.88
N SER A 7 19.96 11.15 9.05
CA SER A 7 18.65 11.34 8.46
C SER A 7 18.33 10.11 7.62
N PHE A 8 17.25 9.39 7.97
CA PHE A 8 16.64 8.40 7.09
C PHE A 8 16.13 9.13 5.84
N GLN A 9 17.03 9.42 4.91
CA GLN A 9 16.64 9.77 3.56
C GLN A 9 16.01 8.52 2.98
N SER A 10 14.69 8.50 2.89
CA SER A 10 13.96 7.51 2.11
C SER A 10 14.32 7.72 0.65
N GLN A 11 15.50 7.25 0.24
CA GLN A 11 15.83 7.11 -1.17
C GLN A 11 14.82 6.11 -1.71
N LEU A 12 13.92 6.59 -2.58
CA LEU A 12 13.09 5.68 -3.35
C LEU A 12 14.06 4.78 -4.14
N PRO A 13 13.80 3.47 -4.22
CA PRO A 13 14.70 2.53 -4.92
C PRO A 13 14.79 2.80 -6.43
N PHE A 14 14.03 3.77 -6.93
CA PHE A 14 13.96 4.17 -8.33
C PHE A 14 14.13 5.69 -8.44
N PRO A 15 14.78 6.19 -9.50
CA PRO A 15 14.86 7.62 -9.79
C PRO A 15 13.47 8.29 -9.82
N ALA A 16 13.44 9.59 -9.54
CA ALA A 16 12.19 10.34 -9.43
C ALA A 16 11.37 10.34 -10.74
N SER A 17 12.03 10.26 -11.91
CA SER A 17 11.41 10.12 -13.22
C SER A 17 10.64 8.81 -13.36
N GLU A 18 11.26 7.69 -13.02
CA GLU A 18 10.65 6.36 -13.03
C GLU A 18 9.52 6.24 -12.00
N SER A 19 9.72 6.82 -10.82
CA SER A 19 8.69 6.84 -9.79
C SER A 19 7.41 7.58 -10.20
N LYS A 20 7.45 8.49 -11.19
CA LYS A 20 6.26 9.24 -11.66
C LYS A 20 5.35 8.41 -12.57
N THR A 21 5.90 7.43 -13.29
CA THR A 21 5.12 6.55 -14.19
C THR A 21 4.52 5.35 -13.45
N MET A 22 5.03 5.06 -12.25
CA MET A 22 4.48 4.01 -11.38
C MET A 22 3.12 4.40 -10.77
N GLN A 23 2.23 3.42 -10.69
CA GLN A 23 0.93 3.58 -10.06
C GLN A 23 0.98 3.21 -8.58
N THR A 24 0.24 3.94 -7.74
CA THR A 24 0.14 3.65 -6.31
C THR A 24 -1.12 2.84 -6.00
N ILE A 25 -0.95 1.73 -5.29
CA ILE A 25 -2.01 0.87 -4.76
C ILE A 25 -2.02 1.06 -3.24
N PHE A 26 -3.16 1.52 -2.74
CA PHE A 26 -3.41 1.72 -1.31
C PHE A 26 -4.14 0.49 -0.75
N THR A 27 -3.87 0.12 0.50
CA THR A 27 -4.55 -1.03 1.16
C THR A 27 -6.07 -0.86 1.14
N GLN A 28 -6.54 0.37 1.34
CA GLN A 28 -7.95 0.75 1.33
C GLN A 28 -8.67 0.47 0.00
N TYR A 29 -7.94 0.30 -1.11
CA TYR A 29 -8.56 -0.04 -2.40
C TYR A 29 -9.11 -1.47 -2.41
N LEU A 30 -8.52 -2.35 -1.61
CA LEU A 30 -8.84 -3.77 -1.53
C LEU A 30 -9.61 -4.14 -0.27
N ASP A 31 -9.81 -3.20 0.67
CA ASP A 31 -10.40 -3.49 1.97
C ASP A 31 -11.93 -3.67 1.90
N ALA A 32 -12.40 -4.85 2.28
CA ALA A 32 -13.82 -5.22 2.29
C ALA A 32 -14.64 -4.44 3.34
N GLU A 33 -14.00 -4.01 4.43
CA GLU A 33 -14.64 -3.28 5.53
C GLU A 33 -14.89 -1.80 5.20
N LEU A 34 -14.24 -1.28 4.15
CA LEU A 34 -14.40 0.09 3.70
C LEU A 34 -15.49 0.20 2.64
N SER A 35 -16.25 1.30 2.65
CA SER A 35 -17.16 1.60 1.55
C SER A 35 -16.42 2.18 0.33
N PRO A 36 -17.06 2.27 -0.85
CA PRO A 36 -16.48 2.99 -1.99
C PRO A 36 -16.19 4.47 -1.66
N ARG A 37 -17.01 5.07 -0.79
CA ARG A 37 -16.81 6.42 -0.26
C ARG A 37 -15.64 6.51 0.72
N ASP A 38 -15.07 5.41 1.19
CA ASP A 38 -13.93 5.37 2.13
C ASP A 38 -12.60 4.89 1.51
N GLY A 39 -12.64 4.13 0.41
CA GLY A 39 -11.40 3.71 -0.26
C GLY A 39 -11.63 2.71 -1.37
N ARG A 40 -12.58 1.82 -1.12
CA ARG A 40 -12.72 0.56 -1.83
C ARG A 40 -12.94 0.78 -3.32
N ARG A 41 -12.18 0.03 -4.13
CA ARG A 41 -12.23 0.07 -5.60
C ARG A 41 -12.81 -1.21 -6.20
N LEU A 42 -12.98 -2.25 -5.40
CA LEU A 42 -13.59 -3.52 -5.78
C LEU A 42 -14.96 -3.71 -5.11
N THR A 43 -15.74 -4.69 -5.56
CA THR A 43 -16.95 -5.09 -4.85
C THR A 43 -16.59 -5.73 -3.51
N LYS A 44 -17.51 -5.76 -2.54
CA LYS A 44 -17.24 -6.39 -1.23
C LYS A 44 -16.83 -7.87 -1.39
N ALA A 45 -17.48 -8.59 -2.31
CA ALA A 45 -17.17 -9.99 -2.61
C ALA A 45 -15.79 -10.19 -3.26
N GLN A 46 -15.28 -9.21 -4.00
CA GLN A 46 -13.94 -9.26 -4.59
C GLN A 46 -12.85 -8.78 -3.62
N SER A 47 -13.22 -7.94 -2.65
CA SER A 47 -12.31 -7.33 -1.66
C SER A 47 -11.89 -8.30 -0.57
N VAL A 48 -10.80 -7.97 0.13
CA VAL A 48 -10.22 -8.75 1.22
C VAL A 48 -10.42 -7.97 2.52
N SER A 49 -10.76 -8.63 3.63
CA SER A 49 -10.82 -7.92 4.93
C SER A 49 -9.42 -7.56 5.39
N HIS A 50 -9.20 -6.30 5.81
CA HIS A 50 -7.94 -5.80 6.40
C HIS A 50 -6.66 -6.18 5.62
N PRO A 51 -6.54 -5.80 4.34
CA PRO A 51 -5.35 -6.11 3.55
C PRO A 51 -4.15 -5.32 4.06
N THR A 52 -3.00 -5.98 4.14
CA THR A 52 -1.72 -5.41 4.54
C THR A 52 -0.87 -5.01 3.33
N VAL A 53 0.15 -4.18 3.55
CA VAL A 53 1.05 -3.73 2.48
C VAL A 53 1.93 -4.89 2.00
N GLU A 54 2.27 -5.78 2.93
CA GLU A 54 3.09 -6.97 2.73
C GLU A 54 2.35 -8.00 1.86
N GLU A 55 1.07 -8.28 2.14
CA GLU A 55 0.24 -9.16 1.31
C GLU A 55 0.12 -8.61 -0.12
N ILE A 56 -0.08 -7.30 -0.28
CA ILE A 56 -0.16 -6.66 -1.60
C ILE A 56 1.17 -6.78 -2.34
N ALA A 57 2.29 -6.51 -1.68
CA ALA A 57 3.62 -6.60 -2.28
C ALA A 57 3.97 -8.06 -2.66
N ALA A 58 3.62 -9.03 -1.81
CA ALA A 58 3.81 -10.46 -2.09
C ALA A 58 2.98 -10.90 -3.31
N ALA A 59 1.69 -10.54 -3.34
CA ALA A 59 0.81 -10.83 -4.48
C ALA A 59 1.32 -10.24 -5.79
N LEU A 60 1.78 -8.99 -5.77
CA LEU A 60 2.32 -8.34 -6.96
C LEU A 60 3.60 -9.04 -7.46
N ARG A 61 4.49 -9.48 -6.57
CA ARG A 61 5.67 -10.26 -6.96
C ARG A 61 5.31 -11.61 -7.57
N GLU A 62 4.33 -12.31 -7.00
CA GLU A 62 3.85 -13.59 -7.52
C GLU A 62 3.18 -13.44 -8.89
N LEU A 63 2.53 -12.30 -9.14
CA LEU A 63 2.02 -11.94 -10.47
C LEU A 63 3.11 -11.56 -11.48
N GLY A 64 4.37 -11.48 -11.07
CA GLY A 64 5.50 -11.20 -11.96
C GLY A 64 5.88 -9.72 -12.06
N PHE A 65 5.30 -8.83 -11.25
CA PHE A 65 5.76 -7.44 -11.19
C PHE A 65 7.13 -7.37 -10.52
N LYS A 66 8.12 -6.84 -11.25
CA LYS A 66 9.50 -6.70 -10.77
C LYS A 66 9.77 -5.38 -10.06
N LYS A 67 9.13 -4.30 -10.53
CA LYS A 67 9.37 -2.94 -10.02
C LYS A 67 8.26 -2.55 -9.05
N ILE A 68 8.53 -2.83 -7.77
CA ILE A 68 7.61 -2.60 -6.66
C ILE A 68 8.34 -1.83 -5.54
N THR A 69 7.70 -0.81 -5.00
CA THR A 69 8.19 -0.04 -3.84
C THR A 69 7.13 0.02 -2.75
N ILE A 70 7.49 -0.40 -1.54
CA ILE A 70 6.66 -0.23 -0.35
C ILE A 70 6.83 1.20 0.19
N LEU A 71 5.71 1.89 0.40
CA LEU A 71 5.63 3.23 0.95
C LEU A 71 4.90 3.18 2.30
N PRO A 72 5.60 2.86 3.41
CA PRO A 72 4.96 2.54 4.69
C PRO A 72 4.26 3.74 5.33
N ARG A 73 4.71 4.96 5.04
CA ARG A 73 4.16 6.21 5.61
C ARG A 73 3.21 6.93 4.66
N LYS A 74 2.86 6.35 3.51
CA LYS A 74 1.95 6.98 2.56
C LYS A 74 0.51 6.68 2.97
N SER A 75 -0.26 7.71 3.24
CA SER A 75 -1.71 7.60 3.48
C SER A 75 -2.50 8.00 2.24
N LEU A 76 -3.68 7.40 2.08
CA LEU A 76 -4.63 7.81 1.06
C LEU A 76 -5.18 9.21 1.40
N PRO A 77 -5.16 10.20 0.48
CA PRO A 77 -5.51 11.59 0.82
C PRO A 77 -6.88 11.74 1.49
N ARG A 78 -7.89 11.02 1.01
CA ARG A 78 -9.25 11.05 1.57
C ARG A 78 -9.40 10.42 2.96
N SER A 79 -8.39 9.67 3.41
CA SER A 79 -8.32 9.12 4.76
C SER A 79 -7.60 10.08 5.72
N GLN A 80 -6.91 11.10 5.21
CA GLN A 80 -6.26 12.12 6.01
C GLN A 80 -7.34 13.07 6.57
N GLY A 81 -7.32 13.31 7.89
CA GLY A 81 -8.29 14.22 8.54
C GLY A 81 -9.73 13.70 8.61
N SER A 82 -9.98 12.46 8.20
CA SER A 82 -11.30 11.85 8.36
C SER A 82 -11.50 11.42 9.82
N ILE A 83 -12.57 11.91 10.45
CA ILE A 83 -12.99 11.51 11.81
C ILE A 83 -13.34 10.01 11.92
N LYS A 84 -13.51 9.33 10.79
CA LYS A 84 -13.91 7.92 10.71
C LYS A 84 -12.78 6.97 11.13
N PHE A 85 -11.55 7.42 10.99
CA PHE A 85 -10.37 6.64 11.36
C PHE A 85 -9.80 7.19 12.65
N THR A 86 -9.80 6.39 13.73
CA THR A 86 -9.14 6.73 14.99
C THR A 86 -7.64 7.00 14.79
N MET A 87 -7.04 6.27 13.85
CA MET A 87 -5.67 6.49 13.37
C MET A 87 -5.67 6.47 11.84
N VAL A 88 -4.99 7.45 11.22
CA VAL A 88 -4.91 7.51 9.75
C VAL A 88 -4.29 6.22 9.23
N PRO A 89 -4.97 5.49 8.33
CA PRO A 89 -4.41 4.27 7.76
C PRO A 89 -3.26 4.62 6.81
N TYR A 90 -2.08 4.10 7.14
CA TYR A 90 -0.86 4.25 6.36
C TYR A 90 -0.51 2.97 5.61
N GLY A 91 0.26 3.13 4.53
CA GLY A 91 0.75 2.02 3.73
C GLY A 91 0.24 2.08 2.29
N ALA A 92 1.18 2.07 1.36
CA ALA A 92 0.88 1.92 -0.05
C ALA A 92 2.00 1.15 -0.75
N VAL A 93 1.67 0.56 -1.89
CA VAL A 93 2.63 -0.09 -2.79
C VAL A 93 2.64 0.67 -4.11
N LYS A 94 3.79 1.18 -4.52
CA LYS A 94 3.99 1.65 -5.90
C LYS A 94 4.39 0.47 -6.78
N VAL A 95 3.76 0.35 -7.94
CA VAL A 95 4.05 -0.69 -8.91
C VAL A 95 4.05 -0.12 -10.32
N GLN A 96 4.98 -0.58 -11.15
CA GLN A 96 4.97 -0.28 -12.57
C GLN A 96 4.01 -1.25 -13.28
N ILE A 97 2.84 -0.76 -13.70
CA ILE A 97 1.85 -1.57 -14.41
C ILE A 97 2.13 -1.61 -15.92
N LYS A 98 2.68 -0.53 -16.46
CA LYS A 98 2.98 -0.38 -17.89
C LYS A 98 4.39 0.14 -18.12
N GLU A 99 4.99 -0.19 -19.26
CA GLU A 99 6.33 0.28 -19.63
C GLU A 99 6.34 1.76 -20.02
N PRO A 100 7.34 2.56 -19.57
CA PRO A 100 7.51 3.94 -20.01
C PRO A 100 8.08 4.00 -21.44
N GLU A 101 7.59 4.93 -22.26
CA GLU A 101 7.88 5.05 -23.69
C GLU A 101 9.22 5.79 -24.02
N VAL A 102 10.22 5.81 -23.12
CA VAL A 102 11.55 6.47 -23.25
C VAL A 102 11.63 7.93 -22.71
N GLU A 103 12.83 8.32 -22.23
CA GLU A 103 13.18 9.43 -21.33
C GLU A 103 13.01 10.89 -21.82
N HIS A 104 12.42 11.16 -22.99
CA HIS A 104 12.35 12.54 -23.50
C HIS A 104 11.07 13.28 -23.10
N TYR A 105 11.22 14.56 -22.76
CA TYR A 105 10.24 15.41 -22.10
C TYR A 105 8.85 15.39 -22.78
N ILE A 106 7.87 14.78 -22.12
CA ILE A 106 6.50 14.65 -22.63
C ILE A 106 5.64 15.79 -22.05
N LYS A 107 4.84 16.44 -22.91
CA LYS A 107 3.85 17.45 -22.48
C LYS A 107 2.77 16.79 -21.64
N LYS A 108 2.31 17.46 -20.58
CA LYS A 108 1.33 16.95 -19.61
C LYS A 108 0.03 16.40 -20.24
N SER A 109 -0.35 16.89 -21.42
CA SER A 109 -1.52 16.44 -22.19
C SER A 109 -1.38 15.06 -22.84
N GLU A 110 -0.15 14.58 -23.05
CA GLU A 110 0.14 13.33 -23.78
C GLU A 110 0.48 12.16 -22.83
N PHE A 111 0.42 12.41 -21.51
CA PHE A 111 0.79 11.44 -20.48
C PHE A 111 -0.12 10.21 -20.44
N ASP A 112 -1.42 10.35 -20.70
CA ASP A 112 -2.37 9.22 -20.69
C ASP A 112 -2.27 8.34 -21.95
N SER A 113 -1.71 8.85 -23.06
CA SER A 113 -1.64 8.17 -24.35
C SER A 113 -0.42 7.27 -24.57
N GLN A 114 0.60 7.34 -23.70
CA GLN A 114 1.95 6.80 -23.96
C GLN A 114 2.34 5.62 -23.04
N THR A 115 1.39 4.73 -22.77
CA THR A 115 1.64 3.47 -22.05
C THR A 115 1.00 2.31 -22.79
N ARG A 116 1.73 1.72 -23.74
CA ARG A 116 1.16 0.74 -24.67
C ARG A 116 1.19 -0.69 -24.14
N ASN A 117 2.24 -1.09 -23.44
CA ASN A 117 2.41 -2.50 -23.05
C ASN A 117 2.28 -2.69 -21.53
N PRO A 118 1.43 -3.63 -21.07
CA PRO A 118 1.45 -4.04 -19.67
C PRO A 118 2.77 -4.73 -19.35
N VAL A 119 3.30 -4.48 -18.15
CA VAL A 119 4.51 -5.16 -17.64
C VAL A 119 4.26 -6.66 -17.44
N VAL A 120 3.01 -7.03 -17.15
CA VAL A 120 2.57 -8.42 -17.00
C VAL A 120 1.42 -8.69 -17.98
N PRO A 121 1.54 -9.68 -18.90
CA PRO A 121 0.47 -10.04 -19.82
C PRO A 121 -0.84 -10.37 -19.10
N GLY A 122 -1.97 -9.86 -19.61
CA GLY A 122 -3.29 -10.03 -19.00
C GLY A 122 -3.58 -9.16 -17.77
N LEU A 123 -2.67 -8.24 -17.41
CA LEU A 123 -2.86 -7.24 -16.36
C LEU A 123 -2.68 -5.83 -16.93
N GLU A 124 -3.58 -5.46 -17.84
CA GLU A 124 -3.51 -4.24 -18.66
C GLU A 124 -3.93 -2.99 -17.90
N SER A 125 -4.81 -3.17 -16.92
CA SER A 125 -5.37 -2.08 -16.14
C SER A 125 -5.07 -2.21 -14.65
N LYS A 126 -5.02 -1.06 -13.97
CA LYS A 126 -4.97 -1.03 -12.50
C LYS A 126 -6.11 -1.84 -11.88
N HIS A 127 -7.30 -1.81 -12.49
CA HIS A 127 -8.46 -2.50 -11.95
C HIS A 127 -8.31 -4.04 -12.02
N GLU A 128 -7.78 -4.57 -13.12
CA GLU A 128 -7.44 -5.99 -13.24
C GLU A 128 -6.35 -6.41 -12.25
N VAL A 129 -5.30 -5.59 -12.11
CA VAL A 129 -4.27 -5.81 -11.09
C VAL A 129 -4.89 -5.91 -9.70
N LEU A 130 -5.78 -4.99 -9.34
CA LEU A 130 -6.47 -5.03 -8.04
C LEU A 130 -7.28 -6.31 -7.86
N LYS A 131 -8.05 -6.72 -8.87
CA LYS A 131 -8.84 -7.97 -8.83
C LYS A 131 -7.94 -9.19 -8.63
N ARG A 132 -6.86 -9.30 -9.41
CA ARG A 132 -5.99 -10.48 -9.36
C ARG A 132 -5.17 -10.54 -8.08
N VAL A 133 -4.70 -9.38 -7.59
CA VAL A 133 -4.07 -9.26 -6.27
C VAL A 133 -5.05 -9.75 -5.21
N ALA A 134 -6.26 -9.19 -5.14
CA ALA A 134 -7.25 -9.58 -4.13
C ALA A 134 -7.59 -11.08 -4.16
N ALA A 135 -7.73 -11.66 -5.36
CA ALA A 135 -7.95 -13.09 -5.53
C ALA A 135 -6.79 -13.93 -4.96
N LEU A 136 -5.54 -13.56 -5.25
CA LEU A 136 -4.36 -14.24 -4.70
C LEU A 136 -4.28 -14.13 -3.17
N ILE A 137 -4.59 -12.97 -2.59
CA ILE A 137 -4.59 -12.82 -1.12
C ILE A 137 -5.60 -13.80 -0.48
N LYS A 138 -6.79 -13.93 -1.08
CA LYS A 138 -7.83 -14.85 -0.59
C LYS A 138 -7.41 -16.31 -0.74
N GLU A 139 -6.81 -16.65 -1.87
CA GLU A 139 -6.39 -18.02 -2.18
C GLU A 139 -5.27 -18.49 -1.24
N LYS A 140 -4.27 -17.64 -1.00
CA LYS A 140 -3.09 -18.01 -0.21
C LYS A 140 -3.33 -17.97 1.29
N GLY A 141 -4.26 -17.13 1.76
CA GLY A 141 -4.55 -16.98 3.18
C GLY A 141 -3.30 -16.67 4.00
N TRP A 142 -2.43 -15.77 3.51
CA TRP A 142 -1.13 -15.48 4.14
C TRP A 142 -1.27 -15.26 5.65
N ALA A 143 -0.33 -15.82 6.41
CA ALA A 143 -0.33 -15.70 7.86
C ALA A 143 -0.31 -14.23 8.26
N ARG A 144 -1.42 -13.77 8.86
CA ARG A 144 -1.57 -12.40 9.32
C ARG A 144 -0.99 -12.27 10.71
N PRO A 145 -0.26 -11.20 11.02
CA PRO A 145 0.08 -10.90 12.40
C PRO A 145 -1.23 -10.79 13.20
N VAL A 146 -1.38 -11.63 14.22
CA VAL A 146 -2.50 -11.55 15.14
C VAL A 146 -2.33 -10.23 15.89
N LEU A 147 -3.21 -9.26 15.62
CA LEU A 147 -3.24 -8.06 16.43
C LEU A 147 -3.71 -8.47 17.83
N PRO A 148 -3.00 -8.07 18.89
CA PRO A 148 -3.46 -8.32 20.25
C PRO A 148 -4.84 -7.67 20.41
N THR A 149 -5.75 -8.42 20.99
CA THR A 149 -7.09 -7.95 21.32
C THR A 149 -7.00 -6.78 22.31
N LEU A 150 -8.05 -5.95 22.35
CA LEU A 150 -8.16 -4.87 23.35
C LEU A 150 -7.94 -5.38 24.78
N ALA A 151 -8.41 -6.59 25.08
CA ALA A 151 -8.21 -7.26 26.36
C ALA A 151 -6.72 -7.54 26.64
N GLU A 152 -5.98 -8.04 25.66
CA GLU A 152 -4.53 -8.31 25.78
C GLU A 152 -3.71 -7.03 25.92
N ILE A 153 -4.09 -5.97 25.19
CA ILE A 153 -3.46 -4.65 25.30
C ILE A 153 -3.67 -4.09 26.72
N LEU A 154 -4.91 -4.12 27.22
CA LEU A 154 -5.24 -3.64 28.56
C LEU A 154 -4.57 -4.48 29.67
N ALA A 155 -4.47 -5.80 29.48
CA ALA A 155 -3.78 -6.69 30.42
C ALA A 155 -2.26 -6.43 30.47
N SER A 156 -1.64 -6.01 29.37
CA SER A 156 -0.21 -5.66 29.35
C SER A 156 0.09 -4.28 29.99
N ALA A 157 -0.89 -3.39 30.05
CA ALA A 157 -0.75 -2.05 30.63
C ALA A 157 -0.77 -2.03 32.17
N THR A 158 -1.39 -3.02 32.83
CA THR A 158 -1.49 -3.07 34.30
C THR A 158 -0.21 -3.53 35.00
N VAL A 159 0.75 -4.11 34.27
CA VAL A 159 2.01 -4.63 34.84
C VAL A 159 3.07 -3.53 35.07
N ASN A 160 2.93 -2.36 34.43
CA ASN A 160 3.90 -1.25 34.50
C ASN A 160 3.40 -0.04 35.31
N GLN A 161 2.76 -0.26 36.46
CA GLN A 161 2.61 0.85 37.42
C GLN A 161 3.89 1.03 38.24
N PRO A 162 4.55 2.21 38.21
CA PRO A 162 5.70 2.47 39.06
C PRO A 162 5.26 2.41 40.53
N LYS A 163 5.92 1.54 41.31
CA LYS A 163 5.72 1.46 42.76
C LYS A 163 6.04 2.83 43.37
N THR A 164 5.03 3.57 43.78
CA THR A 164 5.19 4.74 44.64
C THR A 164 5.79 4.29 45.96
N LYS A 165 7.05 4.66 46.21
CA LYS A 165 7.66 4.52 47.54
C LYS A 165 6.95 5.50 48.48
N LYS A 166 6.47 4.98 49.61
CA LYS A 166 5.99 5.74 50.77
C LYS A 166 7.10 6.60 51.36
#